data_AF-A0A970JZT5-F1
#
_entry.id   AF-A0A970JZT5-F1
#
_cell.length_a   1.000
_cell.length_b   1.000
_cell.length_c   1.000
_cell.angle_alpha   90.00
_cell.angle_beta   90.00
_cell.angle_gamma   90.00
#
_symmetry.space_group_name_H-M   'P 1'
#
loop_
_entity.id
_entity.type
_entity.pdbx_description
1 polymer ?
#
loop_
_entity_poly.entity_id
_entity_poly.type
_entity_poly.pdbx_seq_one_letter_code
_entity_poly.pdbx_strand_id
1 'polypeptide(L)'
;MKKFVIVMVSIFILFIFIMMNYLLWDKENLMEQRDNDRIEQDWLRGQNRTLQATVEELEQAIRKLQDEKEEQQNKIIDLENKLREALERENSSIKDIQEKNQAIAHYKRFMEEEVKNVAVKWFSDISNRKYEESFEYLYKNFTLQGNKYDKKNYIELVKGFETIYILPDKDSEVKPFAVIQDEGSAYEVYTRIKALISLKSGNIEGIGDIFQNGVNTLEVVFLYDIDLERWIIKSIEVIL
;
A
#
# COMPACT_ATOMS: atom_id res chain seq x y z
N MET A 1 38.58 -121.96 19.87
CA MET A 1 38.32 -121.26 18.61
C MET A 1 36.97 -120.55 18.58
N LYS A 2 35.82 -121.20 18.86
CA LYS A 2 34.48 -120.54 18.84
C LYS A 2 34.34 -119.30 19.76
N LYS A 3 34.89 -119.34 20.98
CA LYS A 3 34.85 -118.21 21.93
C LYS A 3 35.63 -116.97 21.47
N PHE A 4 36.75 -117.18 20.77
CA PHE A 4 37.58 -116.09 20.23
C PHE A 4 36.92 -115.40 19.02
N VAL A 5 36.27 -116.19 18.16
CA VAL A 5 35.48 -115.68 17.03
C VAL A 5 34.33 -114.80 17.53
N ILE A 6 33.63 -115.19 18.60
CA ILE A 6 32.55 -114.39 19.19
C ILE A 6 33.08 -113.05 19.71
N VAL A 7 34.22 -113.02 20.40
CA VAL A 7 34.83 -111.78 20.90
C VAL A 7 35.28 -110.86 19.76
N MET A 8 35.90 -111.42 18.71
CA MET A 8 36.28 -110.69 17.51
C MET A 8 35.08 -110.06 16.79
N VAL A 9 34.00 -110.83 16.62
CA VAL A 9 32.76 -110.34 15.99
C VAL A 9 32.11 -109.25 16.85
N SER A 10 32.10 -109.38 18.18
CA SER A 10 31.59 -108.34 19.08
C SER A 10 32.39 -107.04 19.01
N ILE A 11 33.73 -107.11 18.93
CA ILE A 11 34.58 -105.92 18.77
C ILE A 11 34.32 -105.26 17.41
N PHE A 12 34.16 -106.05 16.36
CA PHE A 12 33.87 -105.53 15.03
C PHE A 12 32.50 -104.83 14.96
N ILE A 13 31.47 -105.43 15.56
CA ILE A 13 30.15 -104.80 15.67
C ILE A 13 30.23 -103.51 16.49
N LEU A 14 30.95 -103.50 17.62
CA LEU A 14 31.13 -102.31 18.44
C LEU A 14 31.88 -101.19 17.69
N PHE A 15 32.89 -101.54 16.89
CA PHE A 15 33.60 -100.59 16.03
C PHE A 15 32.68 -99.99 14.97
N ILE A 16 31.85 -100.80 14.31
CA ILE A 16 30.84 -100.32 13.36
C ILE A 16 29.87 -99.34 14.03
N PHE A 17 29.39 -99.64 15.24
CA PHE A 17 28.49 -98.75 15.97
C PHE A 17 29.16 -97.41 16.33
N ILE A 18 30.42 -97.42 16.78
CA ILE A 18 31.16 -96.18 17.08
C ILE A 18 31.39 -95.36 15.80
N MET A 19 31.83 -96.01 14.72
CA MET A 19 32.06 -95.34 13.44
C MET A 19 30.78 -94.76 12.85
N MET A 20 29.68 -95.51 12.91
CA MET A 20 28.38 -95.06 12.42
C MET A 20 27.84 -93.88 13.24
N ASN A 21 28.03 -93.89 14.56
CA ASN A 21 27.64 -92.78 15.42
C ASN A 21 28.46 -91.51 15.12
N TYR A 22 29.79 -91.64 14.98
CA TYR A 22 30.65 -90.52 14.61
C TYR A 22 30.28 -89.92 13.25
N LEU A 23 30.03 -90.77 12.23
CA LEU A 23 29.61 -90.30 10.91
C LEU A 23 28.23 -89.65 10.91
N LEU A 24 27.32 -90.12 11.77
CA LEU A 24 26.02 -89.48 11.95
C LEU A 24 26.17 -88.10 12.59
N TRP A 25 26.99 -87.98 13.63
CA TRP A 25 27.27 -86.70 14.29
C TRP A 25 27.96 -85.70 13.36
N ASP A 26 28.95 -86.14 12.57
CA ASP A 26 29.63 -85.30 11.58
C ASP A 26 28.67 -84.82 10.49
N LYS A 27 27.80 -85.71 9.98
CA LYS A 27 26.76 -85.36 9.02
C LYS A 27 25.76 -84.35 9.59
N GLU A 28 25.33 -84.53 10.84
CA GLU A 28 24.39 -83.62 11.51
C GLU A 28 25.01 -82.23 11.67
N ASN A 29 26.25 -82.14 12.14
CA ASN A 29 26.98 -80.88 12.31
C ASN A 29 27.21 -80.15 10.96
N LEU A 30 27.54 -80.88 9.89
CA LEU A 30 27.66 -80.31 8.55
C LEU A 30 26.31 -79.83 8.00
N MET A 31 25.21 -80.50 8.33
CA MET A 31 23.86 -80.06 7.96
C MET A 31 23.50 -78.77 8.70
N GLU A 32 23.75 -78.69 10.00
CA GLU A 32 23.51 -77.49 10.81
C GLU A 32 24.34 -76.29 10.32
N GLN A 33 25.62 -76.48 10.01
CA GLN A 33 26.47 -75.42 9.44
C GLN A 33 25.92 -74.90 8.11
N ARG A 34 25.57 -75.81 7.19
CA ARG A 34 25.01 -75.42 5.89
C ARG A 34 23.68 -74.68 6.04
N ASP A 35 22.84 -75.10 6.98
CA ASP A 35 21.54 -74.47 7.20
C ASP A 35 21.71 -73.09 7.87
N ASN A 36 22.66 -72.93 8.80
CA ASN A 36 23.05 -71.64 9.36
C ASN A 36 23.62 -70.69 8.29
N ASP A 37 24.54 -71.16 7.43
CA ASP A 37 25.11 -70.38 6.33
C ASP A 37 24.02 -69.92 5.34
N ARG A 38 23.03 -70.78 5.08
CA ARG A 38 21.86 -70.43 4.24
C ARG A 38 21.02 -69.34 4.87
N ILE A 39 20.73 -69.46 6.18
CA ILE A 39 19.97 -68.45 6.92
C ILE A 39 20.71 -67.11 6.90
N GLU A 40 22.03 -67.11 7.12
CA GLU A 40 22.85 -65.89 7.07
C GLU A 40 22.86 -65.26 5.67
N GLN A 41 23.04 -66.06 4.61
CA GLN A 41 23.00 -65.57 3.24
C GLN A 41 21.64 -64.97 2.88
N ASP A 42 20.54 -65.61 3.28
CA ASP A 42 19.19 -65.10 3.03
C ASP A 42 18.91 -63.83 3.84
N TRP A 43 19.43 -63.73 5.07
CA TRP A 43 19.35 -62.51 5.88
C TRP A 43 20.15 -61.34 5.26
N LEU A 44 21.36 -61.59 4.77
CA LEU A 44 22.18 -60.59 4.09
C LEU A 44 21.54 -60.14 2.76
N ARG A 45 20.94 -61.06 2.00
CA ARG A 45 20.16 -60.74 0.80
C ARG A 45 18.93 -59.91 1.14
N GLY A 46 18.23 -60.24 2.22
CA GLY A 46 17.10 -59.47 2.72
C GLY A 46 17.50 -58.02 3.03
N GLN A 47 18.57 -57.83 3.79
CA GLN A 47 19.08 -56.49 4.08
C GLN A 47 19.54 -55.74 2.84
N ASN A 48 20.26 -56.38 1.91
CA ASN A 48 20.68 -55.73 0.68
C ASN A 48 19.48 -55.25 -0.15
N ARG A 49 18.39 -56.03 -0.22
CA ARG A 49 17.14 -55.61 -0.88
C ARG A 49 16.51 -54.41 -0.17
N THR A 50 16.44 -54.42 1.16
CA THR A 50 15.92 -53.28 1.94
C THR A 50 16.76 -52.03 1.72
N LEU A 51 18.09 -52.15 1.77
CA LEU A 51 19.00 -51.04 1.52
C LEU A 51 18.84 -50.49 0.10
N GLN A 52 18.75 -51.36 -0.91
CA GLN A 52 18.48 -50.94 -2.28
C GLN A 52 17.17 -50.17 -2.40
N ALA A 53 16.07 -50.68 -1.81
CA ALA A 53 14.79 -49.97 -1.80
C ALA A 53 14.90 -48.59 -1.12
N THR A 54 15.58 -48.49 0.02
CA THR A 54 15.78 -47.19 0.69
C THR A 54 16.64 -46.22 -0.13
N VAL A 55 17.64 -46.72 -0.85
CA VAL A 55 18.48 -45.89 -1.73
C VAL A 55 17.65 -45.37 -2.90
N GLU A 56 16.84 -46.22 -3.54
CA GLU A 56 15.95 -45.83 -4.63
C GLU A 56 14.91 -44.78 -4.18
N GLU A 57 14.31 -44.96 -2.99
CA GLU A 57 13.38 -43.99 -2.40
C GLU A 57 14.07 -42.63 -2.13
N LEU A 58 15.29 -42.66 -1.57
CA LEU A 58 16.06 -41.44 -1.31
C LEU A 58 16.48 -40.75 -2.61
N GLU A 59 16.91 -41.49 -3.62
CA GLU A 59 17.23 -40.93 -4.95
C GLU A 59 16.01 -40.28 -5.60
N GLN A 60 14.84 -40.90 -5.47
CA GLN A 60 13.59 -40.33 -5.96
C GLN A 60 13.21 -39.06 -5.19
N ALA A 61 13.37 -39.05 -3.87
CA ALA A 61 13.12 -37.88 -3.04
C ALA A 61 14.08 -36.72 -3.39
N ILE A 62 15.36 -37.01 -3.62
CA ILE A 62 16.36 -36.01 -4.04
C ILE A 62 15.97 -35.39 -5.38
N ARG A 63 15.57 -36.21 -6.36
CA ARG A 63 15.13 -35.71 -7.67
C ARG A 63 13.92 -34.78 -7.54
N LYS A 64 12.90 -35.18 -6.77
CA LYS A 64 11.72 -34.33 -6.52
C LYS A 64 12.09 -33.00 -5.86
N LEU A 65 12.96 -33.03 -4.86
CA LEU A 65 13.43 -31.81 -4.20
C LEU A 65 14.26 -30.91 -5.13
N GLN A 66 15.02 -31.49 -6.05
CA GLN A 66 15.74 -30.73 -7.08
C GLN A 66 14.77 -30.05 -8.06
N ASP A 67 13.76 -30.78 -8.53
CA ASP A 67 12.73 -30.25 -9.43
C ASP A 67 11.93 -29.12 -8.75
N GLU A 68 11.50 -29.33 -7.49
CA GLU A 68 10.80 -28.30 -6.69
C GLU A 68 11.67 -27.06 -6.47
N LYS A 69 12.97 -27.26 -6.22
CA LYS A 69 13.92 -26.15 -6.06
C LYS A 69 14.03 -25.35 -7.34
N GLU A 70 14.14 -26.00 -8.50
CA GLU A 70 14.23 -25.32 -9.79
C GLU A 70 12.93 -24.56 -10.11
N GLU A 71 11.77 -25.17 -9.86
CA GLU A 71 10.47 -24.51 -10.00
C GLU A 71 10.36 -23.26 -9.12
N GLN A 72 10.75 -23.37 -7.84
CA GLN A 72 10.74 -22.25 -6.91
C GLN A 72 11.72 -21.15 -7.34
N GLN A 73 12.91 -21.50 -7.83
CA GLN A 73 13.87 -20.53 -8.35
C GLN A 73 13.32 -19.78 -9.57
N ASN A 74 12.69 -20.48 -10.50
CA ASN A 74 12.04 -19.86 -11.66
C ASN A 74 10.90 -18.93 -11.23
N LYS A 75 10.11 -19.33 -10.23
CA LYS A 75 9.04 -18.50 -9.67
C LYS A 75 9.58 -17.24 -8.98
N ILE A 76 10.71 -17.33 -8.27
CA ILE A 76 11.38 -16.17 -7.67
C ILE A 76 11.80 -15.20 -8.77
N ILE A 77 12.43 -15.68 -9.84
CA ILE A 77 12.86 -14.83 -10.96
C ILE A 77 11.66 -14.14 -11.63
N ASP A 78 10.56 -14.85 -11.85
CA ASP A 78 9.33 -14.26 -12.40
C ASP A 78 8.75 -13.17 -11.49
N LEU A 79 8.71 -13.42 -10.18
CA LEU A 79 8.24 -12.43 -9.20
C LEU A 79 9.15 -11.21 -9.11
N GLU A 80 10.46 -11.39 -9.17
CA GLU A 80 11.43 -10.29 -9.19
C GLU A 80 11.28 -9.42 -10.45
N ASN A 81 11.04 -10.02 -11.61
CA ASN A 81 10.76 -9.29 -12.85
C ASN A 81 9.45 -8.50 -12.75
N LYS A 82 8.37 -9.11 -12.26
CA LYS A 82 7.09 -8.43 -12.04
C LYS A 82 7.21 -7.27 -11.05
N LEU A 83 7.98 -7.45 -9.99
CA LEU A 83 8.26 -6.39 -9.02
C LEU A 83 9.00 -5.23 -9.67
N ARG A 84 10.03 -5.50 -10.48
CA ARG A 84 10.76 -4.47 -11.22
C ARG A 84 9.85 -3.68 -12.16
N GLU A 85 9.03 -4.36 -12.95
CA GLU A 85 8.07 -3.69 -13.84
C GLU A 85 7.06 -2.84 -13.06
N ALA A 86 6.58 -3.32 -11.92
CA ALA A 86 5.66 -2.56 -11.07
C ALA A 86 6.32 -1.29 -10.53
N LEU A 87 7.57 -1.38 -10.05
CA LEU A 87 8.34 -0.24 -9.55
C LEU A 87 8.64 0.78 -10.66
N GLU A 88 8.94 0.32 -11.88
CA GLU A 88 9.14 1.21 -13.03
C GLU A 88 7.86 1.98 -13.38
N ARG A 89 6.70 1.31 -13.38
CA ARG A 89 5.39 1.94 -13.60
C ARG A 89 5.01 2.90 -12.48
N GLU A 90 5.33 2.57 -11.24
CA GLU A 90 5.10 3.46 -10.10
C GLU A 90 5.94 4.73 -10.24
N ASN A 91 7.23 4.60 -10.54
CA ASN A 91 8.11 5.74 -10.75
C ASN A 91 7.67 6.62 -11.93
N SER A 92 7.24 6.02 -13.04
CA SER A 92 6.70 6.80 -14.17
C SER A 92 5.42 7.54 -13.76
N SER A 93 4.53 6.89 -13.01
CA SER A 93 3.28 7.50 -12.53
C SER A 93 3.55 8.66 -11.57
N ILE A 94 4.52 8.52 -10.66
CA ILE A 94 4.94 9.59 -9.76
C ILE A 94 5.46 10.79 -10.55
N LYS A 95 6.28 10.55 -11.58
CA LYS A 95 6.79 11.61 -12.44
C LYS A 95 5.66 12.33 -13.19
N ASP A 96 4.70 11.59 -13.76
CA ASP A 96 3.54 12.17 -14.44
C ASP A 96 2.68 13.01 -13.49
N ILE A 97 2.51 12.57 -12.24
CA ILE A 97 1.79 13.34 -11.20
C ILE A 97 2.54 14.64 -10.89
N GLN A 98 3.87 14.59 -10.76
CA GLN A 98 4.68 15.80 -10.53
C GLN A 98 4.57 16.79 -11.68
N GLU A 99 4.68 16.33 -12.93
CA GLU A 99 4.53 17.18 -14.11
C GLU A 99 3.13 17.81 -14.19
N LYS A 100 2.07 17.03 -13.90
CA LYS A 100 0.69 17.54 -13.85
C LYS A 100 0.48 18.56 -12.73
N ASN A 101 1.06 18.32 -11.55
CA ASN A 101 0.98 19.27 -10.43
C ASN A 101 1.69 20.58 -10.75
N GLN A 102 2.86 20.51 -11.40
CA GLN A 102 3.55 21.71 -11.89
C GLN A 102 2.70 22.46 -12.91
N ALA A 103 2.09 21.75 -13.88
CA ALA A 103 1.19 22.37 -14.85
C ALA A 103 0.00 23.05 -14.15
N ILE A 104 -0.65 22.40 -13.17
CA ILE A 104 -1.74 22.98 -12.38
C ILE A 104 -1.26 24.26 -11.66
N ALA A 105 -0.09 24.24 -11.01
CA ALA A 105 0.46 25.41 -10.35
C ALA A 105 0.72 26.57 -11.33
N HIS A 106 1.22 26.27 -12.53
CA HIS A 106 1.36 27.25 -13.61
C HIS A 106 0.00 27.80 -14.06
N TYR A 107 -1.00 26.95 -14.27
CA TYR A 107 -2.36 27.39 -14.64
C TYR A 107 -2.99 28.26 -13.55
N LYS A 108 -2.88 27.89 -12.27
CA LYS A 108 -3.40 28.69 -11.14
C LYS A 108 -2.87 30.12 -11.14
N ARG A 109 -1.62 30.36 -11.61
CA ARG A 109 -1.08 31.73 -11.78
C ARG A 109 -1.77 32.52 -12.88
N PHE A 110 -2.10 31.88 -14.01
CA PHE A 110 -2.85 32.55 -15.08
C PHE A 110 -4.27 32.92 -14.64
N MET A 111 -4.85 32.18 -13.70
CA MET A 111 -6.18 32.47 -13.16
C MET A 111 -6.21 33.63 -12.16
N GLU A 112 -5.05 34.11 -11.67
CA GLU A 112 -4.94 35.16 -10.64
C GLU A 112 -5.77 36.40 -11.00
N GLU A 113 -5.68 36.88 -12.24
CA GLU A 113 -6.44 38.05 -12.70
C GLU A 113 -7.95 37.75 -12.81
N GLU A 114 -8.33 36.53 -13.19
CA GLU A 114 -9.76 36.15 -13.27
C GLU A 114 -10.41 36.10 -11.89
N VAL A 115 -9.78 35.43 -10.92
CA VAL A 115 -10.32 35.33 -9.55
C VAL A 115 -10.28 36.69 -8.85
N LYS A 116 -9.27 37.51 -9.12
CA LYS A 116 -9.21 38.91 -8.66
C LYS A 116 -10.36 39.73 -9.23
N ASN A 117 -10.67 39.58 -10.52
CA ASN A 117 -11.81 40.27 -11.14
C ASN A 117 -13.15 39.86 -10.50
N VAL A 118 -13.32 38.59 -10.11
CA VAL A 118 -14.51 38.15 -9.36
C VAL A 118 -14.55 38.81 -7.98
N ALA A 119 -13.45 38.84 -7.25
CA ALA A 119 -13.37 39.52 -5.95
C ALA A 119 -13.71 41.02 -6.05
N VAL A 120 -13.16 41.71 -7.05
CA VAL A 120 -13.42 43.13 -7.29
C VAL A 120 -14.90 43.40 -7.60
N LYS A 121 -15.52 42.59 -8.47
CA LYS A 121 -16.95 42.71 -8.78
C LYS A 121 -17.80 42.46 -7.55
N TRP A 122 -17.50 41.40 -6.80
CA TRP A 122 -18.20 41.07 -5.57
C TRP A 122 -18.14 42.21 -4.52
N PHE A 123 -16.95 42.78 -4.29
CA PHE A 123 -16.79 43.94 -3.41
C PHE A 123 -17.49 45.20 -3.91
N SER A 124 -17.50 45.43 -5.22
CA SER A 124 -18.21 46.55 -5.84
C SER A 124 -19.73 46.41 -5.66
N ASP A 125 -20.29 45.22 -5.83
CA ASP A 125 -21.72 44.97 -5.66
C ASP A 125 -22.15 45.13 -4.19
N ILE A 126 -21.33 44.71 -3.21
CA ILE A 126 -21.55 44.98 -1.79
C ILE A 126 -21.55 46.50 -1.51
N SER A 127 -20.54 47.22 -2.01
CA SER A 127 -20.40 48.67 -1.77
C SER A 127 -21.52 49.48 -2.45
N ASN A 128 -22.01 49.02 -3.60
CA ASN A 128 -23.11 49.65 -4.35
C ASN A 128 -24.51 49.21 -3.87
N ARG A 129 -24.60 48.45 -2.76
CA ARG A 129 -25.86 47.95 -2.17
C ARG A 129 -26.66 47.01 -3.09
N LYS A 130 -25.98 46.32 -4.00
CA LYS A 130 -26.50 45.28 -4.89
C LYS A 130 -26.30 43.90 -4.24
N TYR A 131 -26.97 43.68 -3.11
CA TYR A 131 -26.71 42.54 -2.22
C TYR A 131 -27.19 41.20 -2.81
N GLU A 132 -28.25 41.25 -3.60
CA GLU A 132 -28.79 40.08 -4.29
C GLU A 132 -27.85 39.61 -5.40
N GLU A 133 -27.28 40.54 -6.17
CA GLU A 133 -26.29 40.28 -7.21
C GLU A 133 -24.97 39.79 -6.61
N SER A 134 -24.55 40.35 -5.47
CA SER A 134 -23.32 39.90 -4.79
C SER A 134 -23.41 38.46 -4.29
N PHE A 135 -24.61 37.95 -4.00
CA PHE A 135 -24.84 36.55 -3.62
C PHE A 135 -24.62 35.57 -4.78
N GLU A 136 -24.79 36.00 -6.04
CA GLU A 136 -24.62 35.10 -7.20
C GLU A 136 -23.18 34.65 -7.43
N TYR A 137 -22.20 35.39 -6.90
CA TYR A 137 -20.80 35.00 -6.92
C TYR A 137 -20.46 33.94 -5.87
N LEU A 138 -21.39 33.58 -4.97
CA LEU A 138 -21.13 32.62 -3.90
C LEU A 138 -21.56 31.21 -4.28
N TYR A 139 -20.82 30.23 -3.76
CA TYR A 139 -21.21 28.84 -3.84
C TYR A 139 -22.45 28.54 -2.99
N LYS A 140 -23.26 27.56 -3.40
CA LYS A 140 -24.49 27.14 -2.70
C LYS A 140 -24.25 26.78 -1.23
N ASN A 141 -23.06 26.27 -0.91
CA ASN A 141 -22.63 25.91 0.45
C ASN A 141 -21.56 26.87 0.98
N PHE A 142 -21.65 28.16 0.66
CA PHE A 142 -20.69 29.16 1.09
C PHE A 142 -20.52 29.19 2.63
N THR A 143 -19.26 29.27 3.06
CA THR A 143 -18.91 29.38 4.48
C THR A 143 -18.03 30.59 4.76
N LEU A 144 -18.37 31.35 5.81
CA LEU A 144 -17.54 32.43 6.34
C LEU A 144 -17.12 32.09 7.77
N GLN A 145 -15.80 32.04 8.03
CA GLN A 145 -15.21 31.55 9.28
C GLN A 145 -15.83 30.21 9.76
N GLY A 146 -16.00 29.26 8.83
CA GLY A 146 -16.59 27.94 9.10
C GLY A 146 -18.11 27.91 9.27
N ASN A 147 -18.79 29.06 9.37
CA ASN A 147 -20.25 29.12 9.48
C ASN A 147 -20.91 29.16 8.11
N LYS A 148 -21.99 28.39 7.90
CA LYS A 148 -22.76 28.41 6.66
C LYS A 148 -23.71 29.60 6.63
N TYR A 149 -23.76 30.29 5.48
CA TYR A 149 -24.68 31.41 5.28
C TYR A 149 -25.69 31.08 4.20
N ASP A 150 -26.98 31.18 4.55
CA ASP A 150 -28.04 31.21 3.55
C ASP A 150 -28.17 32.62 2.95
N LYS A 151 -28.99 32.76 1.91
CA LYS A 151 -29.17 34.05 1.22
C LYS A 151 -29.62 35.17 2.17
N LYS A 152 -30.49 34.87 3.15
CA LYS A 152 -31.04 35.88 4.05
C LYS A 152 -29.97 36.37 5.03
N ASN A 153 -29.28 35.44 5.67
CA ASN A 153 -28.21 35.72 6.63
C ASN A 153 -27.02 36.40 5.96
N TYR A 154 -26.70 36.02 4.72
CA TYR A 154 -25.68 36.72 3.93
C TYR A 154 -26.06 38.17 3.66
N ILE A 155 -27.28 38.45 3.20
CA ILE A 155 -27.74 39.82 2.92
C ILE A 155 -27.74 40.67 4.20
N GLU A 156 -28.14 40.11 5.34
CA GLU A 156 -28.07 40.79 6.64
C GLU A 156 -26.62 41.14 7.01
N LEU A 157 -25.69 40.20 6.82
CA LEU A 157 -24.27 40.42 7.03
C LEU A 157 -23.74 41.56 6.14
N VAL A 158 -23.98 41.50 4.83
CA VAL A 158 -23.37 42.48 3.92
C VAL A 158 -23.96 43.89 4.01
N LYS A 159 -25.17 44.03 4.55
CA LYS A 159 -25.75 45.34 4.89
C LYS A 159 -24.91 46.13 5.90
N GLY A 160 -24.12 45.45 6.72
CA GLY A 160 -23.22 46.06 7.69
C GLY A 160 -22.02 46.79 7.08
N PHE A 161 -21.63 46.42 5.85
CA PHE A 161 -20.57 47.11 5.14
C PHE A 161 -21.08 48.45 4.57
N GLU A 162 -20.29 49.49 4.76
CA GLU A 162 -20.43 50.77 4.10
C GLU A 162 -19.65 50.80 2.80
N THR A 163 -18.38 50.39 2.85
CA THR A 163 -17.53 50.22 1.66
C THR A 163 -16.53 49.10 1.87
N ILE A 164 -16.25 48.34 0.82
CA ILE A 164 -15.19 47.32 0.79
C ILE A 164 -14.44 47.40 -0.54
N TYR A 165 -13.11 47.42 -0.49
CA TYR A 165 -12.28 47.41 -1.68
C TYR A 165 -10.91 46.78 -1.43
N ILE A 166 -10.29 46.21 -2.47
CA ILE A 166 -8.92 45.68 -2.40
C ILE A 166 -7.96 46.85 -2.25
N LEU A 167 -6.99 46.74 -1.33
CA LEU A 167 -5.97 47.76 -1.14
C LEU A 167 -5.19 47.96 -2.46
N PRO A 168 -5.03 49.21 -2.95
CA PRO A 168 -4.24 49.44 -4.15
C PRO A 168 -2.78 49.08 -3.90
N ASP A 169 -2.13 48.51 -4.91
CA ASP A 169 -0.73 48.11 -4.85
C ASP A 169 0.15 49.36 -4.72
N LYS A 170 0.65 49.62 -3.51
CA LYS A 170 1.54 50.76 -3.20
C LYS A 170 2.88 50.20 -2.72
N ASP A 171 3.79 49.93 -3.66
CA ASP A 171 5.24 49.66 -3.45
C ASP A 171 5.60 48.92 -2.14
N SER A 172 4.78 47.98 -1.73
CA SER A 172 4.96 47.19 -0.51
C SER A 172 5.41 45.80 -0.96
N GLU A 173 6.41 45.22 -0.29
CA GLU A 173 6.90 43.86 -0.60
C GLU A 173 5.81 42.78 -0.60
N VAL A 174 4.65 43.07 0.02
CA VAL A 174 3.50 42.15 0.09
C VAL A 174 2.39 42.62 -0.85
N LYS A 175 2.18 41.87 -1.94
CA LYS A 175 1.06 42.09 -2.86
C LYS A 175 -0.30 42.09 -2.13
N PRO A 176 -1.22 43.01 -2.47
CA PRO A 176 -2.55 43.07 -1.86
C PRO A 176 -3.47 41.92 -2.30
N PHE A 177 -3.13 41.23 -3.39
CA PHE A 177 -3.77 40.01 -3.84
C PHE A 177 -2.70 38.98 -4.19
N ALA A 178 -2.80 37.76 -3.68
CA ALA A 178 -1.86 36.69 -4.01
C ALA A 178 -2.57 35.33 -4.01
N VAL A 179 -2.28 34.49 -5.01
CA VAL A 179 -2.68 33.08 -5.05
C VAL A 179 -1.70 32.24 -4.22
N ILE A 180 -2.23 31.45 -3.29
CA ILE A 180 -1.48 30.47 -2.49
C ILE A 180 -1.35 29.19 -3.34
N GLN A 181 -0.11 28.86 -3.73
CA GLN A 181 0.16 27.92 -4.83
C GLN A 181 0.04 26.44 -4.44
N ASP A 182 0.13 26.12 -3.15
CA ASP A 182 0.24 24.74 -2.65
C ASP A 182 -1.04 24.20 -2.00
N GLU A 183 -2.14 24.97 -2.04
CA GLU A 183 -3.39 24.59 -1.38
C GLU A 183 -4.55 24.41 -2.38
N GLY A 184 -5.42 23.45 -2.06
CA GLY A 184 -6.67 23.19 -2.78
C GLY A 184 -6.60 22.13 -3.87
N SER A 185 -7.78 21.68 -4.29
CA SER A 185 -7.95 20.77 -5.43
C SER A 185 -7.65 21.44 -6.79
N ALA A 186 -7.73 20.67 -7.87
CA ALA A 186 -7.47 21.16 -9.24
C ALA A 186 -8.39 22.31 -9.67
N TYR A 187 -9.58 22.42 -9.08
CA TYR A 187 -10.58 23.44 -9.38
C TYR A 187 -10.68 24.53 -8.31
N GLU A 188 -9.78 24.52 -7.33
CA GLU A 188 -9.78 25.46 -6.22
C GLU A 188 -8.53 26.34 -6.25
N VAL A 189 -8.76 27.63 -6.04
CA VAL A 189 -7.71 28.64 -5.97
C VAL A 189 -7.82 29.32 -4.62
N TYR A 190 -6.81 29.10 -3.80
CA TYR A 190 -6.66 29.74 -2.50
C TYR A 190 -6.01 31.09 -2.71
N THR A 191 -6.58 32.13 -2.14
CA THR A 191 -6.09 33.50 -2.34
C THR A 191 -6.03 34.23 -1.01
N ARG A 192 -5.07 35.14 -0.90
CA ARG A 192 -4.96 36.10 0.19
C ARG A 192 -5.23 37.50 -0.35
N ILE A 193 -6.21 38.18 0.23
CA ILE A 193 -6.70 39.49 -0.19
C ILE A 193 -6.59 40.46 0.98
N LYS A 194 -5.86 41.56 0.81
CA LYS A 194 -5.88 42.69 1.75
C LYS A 194 -7.01 43.63 1.34
N ALA A 195 -8.08 43.66 2.12
CA ALA A 195 -9.25 44.49 1.87
C ALA A 195 -9.31 45.65 2.88
N LEU A 196 -9.61 46.86 2.41
CA LEU A 196 -10.02 47.95 3.30
C LEU A 196 -11.53 47.92 3.46
N ILE A 197 -11.97 47.83 4.72
CA ILE A 197 -13.37 47.69 5.10
C ILE A 197 -13.78 48.88 5.97
N SER A 198 -14.90 49.52 5.59
CA SER A 198 -15.63 50.47 6.42
C SER A 198 -16.98 49.85 6.78
N LEU A 199 -17.26 49.74 8.07
CA LEU A 199 -18.48 49.22 8.67
C LEU A 199 -19.36 50.40 9.11
N LYS A 200 -20.67 50.26 8.93
CA LYS A 200 -21.64 51.27 9.39
C LYS A 200 -21.57 51.40 10.91
N SER A 201 -21.64 52.65 11.38
CA SER A 201 -21.73 53.01 12.80
C SER A 201 -23.10 52.64 13.40
N GLY A 202 -23.30 51.34 13.58
CA GLY A 202 -24.42 50.74 14.27
C GLY A 202 -24.05 49.29 14.49
N ASN A 203 -23.81 48.90 15.74
CA ASN A 203 -23.42 47.54 16.14
C ASN A 203 -24.36 46.52 15.49
N ILE A 204 -23.93 45.89 14.39
CA ILE A 204 -24.47 44.61 14.00
C ILE A 204 -23.65 43.62 14.82
N GLU A 205 -24.21 43.21 15.97
CA GLU A 205 -23.63 42.18 16.83
C GLU A 205 -23.18 40.99 15.97
N GLY A 206 -21.89 40.63 16.07
CA GLY A 206 -21.27 39.55 15.28
C GLY A 206 -20.44 39.97 14.06
N ILE A 207 -20.66 41.15 13.44
CA ILE A 207 -19.80 41.58 12.31
C ILE A 207 -18.48 42.17 12.80
N GLY A 208 -18.53 42.99 13.85
CA GLY A 208 -17.34 43.60 14.44
C GLY A 208 -16.36 42.61 15.08
N ASP A 209 -16.85 41.40 15.41
CA ASP A 209 -16.02 40.31 15.93
C ASP A 209 -15.26 39.59 14.79
N ILE A 210 -15.79 39.64 13.56
CA ILE A 210 -15.24 38.97 12.38
C ILE A 210 -14.38 39.92 11.55
N PHE A 211 -14.81 41.17 11.37
CA PHE A 211 -14.15 42.19 10.55
C PHE A 211 -13.90 43.46 11.36
N GLN A 212 -12.72 44.05 11.19
CA GLN A 212 -12.36 45.32 11.81
C GLN A 212 -12.52 46.49 10.84
N ASN A 213 -12.78 47.69 11.35
CA ASN A 213 -12.69 48.90 10.53
C ASN A 213 -11.24 49.16 10.15
N GLY A 214 -10.95 49.25 8.85
CA GLY A 214 -9.59 49.40 8.33
C GLY A 214 -9.14 48.21 7.48
N VAL A 215 -7.86 47.88 7.54
CA VAL A 215 -7.25 46.84 6.69
C VAL A 215 -7.46 45.46 7.31
N ASN A 216 -8.09 44.56 6.56
CA ASN A 216 -8.30 43.16 6.94
C ASN A 216 -7.61 42.24 5.94
N THR A 217 -7.08 41.12 6.41
CA THR A 217 -6.54 40.08 5.54
C THR A 217 -7.57 38.96 5.41
N LEU A 218 -8.01 38.70 4.18
CA LEU A 218 -9.01 37.69 3.87
C LEU A 218 -8.34 36.54 3.12
N GLU A 219 -8.56 35.32 3.58
CA GLU A 219 -8.26 34.12 2.81
C GLU A 219 -9.53 33.63 2.13
N VAL A 220 -9.53 33.72 0.79
CA VAL A 220 -10.69 33.42 -0.03
C VAL A 220 -10.40 32.23 -0.91
N VAL A 221 -11.24 31.21 -0.81
CA VAL A 221 -11.17 30.03 -1.67
C VAL A 221 -12.17 30.20 -2.80
N PHE A 222 -11.65 30.29 -4.01
CA PHE A 222 -12.44 30.28 -5.24
C PHE A 222 -12.56 28.86 -5.76
N LEU A 223 -13.76 28.49 -6.19
CA LEU A 223 -14.05 27.23 -6.88
C LEU A 223 -14.46 27.55 -8.31
N TYR A 224 -13.93 26.79 -9.28
CA TYR A 224 -14.42 26.87 -10.65
C TYR A 224 -15.70 26.04 -10.79
N ASP A 225 -16.82 26.70 -11.10
CA ASP A 225 -18.07 26.04 -11.40
C ASP A 225 -18.09 25.65 -12.88
N ILE A 226 -18.06 24.34 -13.14
CA ILE A 226 -18.02 23.78 -14.50
C ILE A 226 -19.35 24.05 -15.23
N ASP A 227 -20.47 24.04 -14.52
CA ASP A 227 -21.79 24.21 -15.13
C ASP A 227 -22.03 25.66 -15.56
N LEU A 228 -21.48 26.61 -14.81
CA LEU A 228 -21.63 28.05 -15.06
C LEU A 228 -20.41 28.68 -15.77
N GLU A 229 -19.39 27.87 -16.05
CA GLU A 229 -18.09 28.27 -16.65
C GLU A 229 -17.46 29.51 -15.97
N ARG A 230 -17.63 29.64 -14.65
CA ARG A 230 -17.21 30.83 -13.90
C ARG A 230 -16.64 30.50 -12.53
N TRP A 231 -15.75 31.36 -12.05
CA TRP A 231 -15.26 31.30 -10.67
C TRP A 231 -16.29 31.82 -9.69
N ILE A 232 -16.47 31.09 -8.60
CA ILE A 232 -17.36 31.42 -7.49
C ILE A 232 -16.59 31.34 -6.17
N ILE A 233 -17.04 32.07 -5.17
CA ILE A 233 -16.44 32.10 -3.83
C ILE A 233 -17.04 30.96 -3.03
N LYS A 234 -16.18 30.01 -2.62
CA LYS A 234 -16.55 28.86 -1.79
C LYS A 234 -16.48 29.19 -0.31
N SER A 235 -15.40 29.82 0.14
CA SER A 235 -15.24 30.18 1.54
C SER A 235 -14.41 31.44 1.72
N ILE A 236 -14.64 32.12 2.84
CA ILE A 236 -13.87 33.27 3.28
C ILE A 236 -13.47 33.06 4.74
N GLU A 237 -12.20 33.27 5.04
CA GLU A 237 -11.65 33.30 6.39
C GLU A 237 -10.99 34.65 6.61
N VAL A 238 -11.16 35.22 7.80
CA VAL A 238 -10.53 36.50 8.16
C VAL A 238 -9.36 36.19 9.08
N ILE A 239 -8.17 36.61 8.67
CA ILE A 239 -6.96 36.55 9.49
C ILE A 239 -6.79 37.93 10.13
N LEU A 240 -6.96 37.96 11.45
CA LEU A 240 -6.71 39.13 12.30
C LEU A 240 -5.23 39.21 12.71
#